data_AF-A0A0C3D598-F1
#
_entry.id   AF-A0A0C3D598-F1
#
_cell.length_a   1.000
_cell.length_b   1.000
_cell.length_c   1.000
_cell.angle_alpha   90.00
_cell.angle_beta   90.00
_cell.angle_gamma   90.00
#
_symmetry.space_group_name_H-M   'P 1'
#
loop_
_entity.id
_entity.type
_entity.pdbx_description
1 polymer ?
#
loop_
_entity_poly.entity_id
_entity_poly.type
_entity_poly.pdbx_seq_one_letter_code
_entity_poly.pdbx_strand_id
1 'polypeptide(L)'
;MSPLSLTPLSSLRISRHRIPKFNRFPYTVFHLHSTTYEVLCTMSGRAKPCFGGEENPGRVETIVEKGDVIIIPVGIAHRLLQDLEGGFLMVGVGTNWGICYGRADEEDRMEKIKDVEWFKRDTIYEDDGPTLHLRL
;
A
#
# COMPACT_ATOMS: atom_id res chain seq x y z
N MET A 1 -6.42 -15.43 -45.78
CA MET A 1 -6.07 -15.13 -44.38
C MET A 1 -5.18 -16.24 -43.88
N SER A 2 -3.93 -15.94 -43.50
CA SER A 2 -3.01 -16.95 -42.95
C SER A 2 -3.52 -17.39 -41.57
N PRO A 3 -3.57 -18.69 -41.26
CA PRO A 3 -4.01 -19.15 -39.94
C PRO A 3 -3.04 -18.62 -38.88
N LEU A 4 -3.60 -18.07 -37.80
CA LEU A 4 -2.85 -17.63 -36.63
C LEU A 4 -2.15 -18.85 -36.01
N SER A 5 -0.82 -18.85 -36.04
CA SER A 5 -0.01 -19.83 -35.32
C SER A 5 -0.08 -19.52 -33.84
N LEU A 6 -0.81 -20.32 -33.07
CA LEU A 6 -0.88 -20.19 -31.63
C LEU A 6 0.38 -20.72 -30.96
N THR A 7 0.77 -20.11 -29.85
CA THR A 7 1.88 -20.58 -29.01
C THR A 7 1.58 -22.00 -28.49
N PRO A 8 2.49 -22.98 -28.66
CA PRO A 8 2.27 -24.35 -28.18
C PRO A 8 2.09 -24.42 -26.66
N LEU A 9 1.10 -25.18 -26.18
CA LEU A 9 0.85 -25.36 -24.74
C LEU A 9 2.08 -25.94 -24.00
N SER A 10 2.96 -26.65 -24.71
CA SER A 10 4.22 -27.18 -24.16
C SER A 10 5.20 -26.09 -23.72
N SER A 11 5.04 -24.84 -24.16
CA SER A 11 5.82 -23.70 -23.67
C SER A 11 5.24 -23.10 -22.39
N LEU A 12 4.04 -23.48 -21.96
CA LEU A 12 3.45 -23.00 -20.71
C LEU A 12 4.31 -23.48 -19.53
N ARG A 13 4.64 -22.54 -18.64
CA ARG A 13 5.25 -22.81 -17.35
C ARG A 13 4.35 -22.20 -16.29
N ILE A 14 3.90 -23.01 -15.34
CA ILE A 14 3.10 -22.56 -14.19
C ILE A 14 3.97 -22.74 -12.96
N SER A 15 4.40 -21.64 -12.35
CA SER A 15 4.97 -21.66 -11.01
C SER A 15 3.96 -21.09 -10.02
N ARG A 16 3.78 -21.75 -8.88
CA ARG A 16 2.93 -21.25 -7.80
C ARG A 16 3.81 -20.72 -6.69
N HIS A 17 3.76 -19.42 -6.48
CA HIS A 17 4.40 -18.78 -5.34
C HIS A 17 3.30 -18.28 -4.41
N ARG A 18 3.27 -18.77 -3.17
CA ARG A 18 2.44 -18.12 -2.14
C ARG A 18 3.15 -16.81 -1.81
N ILE A 19 2.44 -15.69 -1.81
CA ILE A 19 2.92 -14.48 -1.13
C ILE A 19 3.05 -14.90 0.34
N PRO A 20 4.26 -15.06 0.89
CA PRO A 20 4.39 -15.42 2.30
C PRO A 20 3.64 -14.35 3.09
N LYS A 21 2.88 -14.74 4.12
CA LYS A 21 2.38 -13.78 5.09
C LYS A 21 3.63 -13.07 5.60
N PHE A 22 3.89 -11.86 5.12
CA PHE A 22 5.04 -11.11 5.57
C PHE A 22 4.84 -11.00 7.07
N ASN A 23 5.81 -11.43 7.88
CA ASN A 23 5.58 -11.83 9.28
C ASN A 23 5.18 -10.66 10.21
N ARG A 24 4.81 -9.52 9.63
CA ARG A 24 4.43 -8.25 10.22
C ARG A 24 3.38 -7.51 9.39
N PHE A 25 2.82 -8.10 8.34
CA PHE A 25 1.77 -7.49 7.53
C PHE A 25 0.43 -8.15 7.87
N PRO A 26 -0.57 -7.38 8.36
CA PRO A 26 -0.60 -5.91 8.48
C PRO A 26 0.24 -5.37 9.64
N TYR A 27 0.96 -4.27 9.41
CA TYR A 27 1.84 -3.66 10.42
C TYR A 27 1.00 -3.03 11.54
N THR A 28 1.16 -3.56 12.74
CA THR A 28 0.50 -3.08 13.97
C THR A 28 1.34 -2.07 14.74
N VAL A 29 2.56 -1.77 14.27
CA VAL A 29 3.45 -0.76 14.82
C VAL A 29 3.25 0.53 14.05
N PHE A 30 3.18 1.67 14.75
CA PHE A 30 3.15 2.98 14.11
C PHE A 30 4.40 3.21 13.28
N HIS A 31 4.19 3.55 12.02
CA HIS A 31 5.25 3.89 11.10
C HIS A 31 4.73 4.84 10.02
N LEU A 32 5.66 5.46 9.29
CA LEU A 32 5.38 6.24 8.09
C LEU A 32 6.43 5.93 7.03
N HIS A 33 6.11 6.28 5.78
CA HIS A 33 7.04 6.21 4.67
C HIS A 33 7.52 7.63 4.31
N SER A 34 8.82 7.86 4.37
CA SER A 34 9.43 9.19 4.11
C SER A 34 9.78 9.43 2.64
N THR A 35 9.68 8.40 1.80
CA THR A 35 10.23 8.41 0.43
C THR A 35 9.26 7.90 -0.64
N THR A 36 8.08 7.42 -0.23
CA THR A 36 7.07 6.90 -1.15
C THR A 36 5.68 7.12 -0.58
N TYR A 37 4.73 7.32 -1.49
CA TYR A 37 3.32 7.04 -1.24
C TYR A 37 3.14 5.53 -1.07
N GLU A 38 2.15 5.11 -0.30
CA GLU A 38 1.78 3.71 -0.19
C GLU A 38 0.38 3.50 -0.77
N VAL A 39 0.25 2.54 -1.67
CA VAL A 39 -1.05 2.09 -2.18
C VAL A 39 -1.33 0.71 -1.62
N LEU A 40 -2.36 0.60 -0.79
CA LEU A 40 -2.80 -0.64 -0.17
C LEU A 40 -4.10 -1.11 -0.81
N CYS A 41 -4.17 -2.38 -1.18
CA CYS A 41 -5.39 -3.00 -1.69
C CYS A 41 -5.81 -4.16 -0.79
N THR A 42 -7.03 -4.11 -0.27
CA THR A 42 -7.57 -5.12 0.64
C THR A 42 -8.05 -6.34 -0.15
N MET A 43 -7.40 -7.48 0.09
CA MET A 43 -7.65 -8.72 -0.62
C MET A 43 -8.71 -9.60 0.06
N SER A 44 -8.81 -9.52 1.39
CA SER A 44 -9.70 -10.37 2.19
C SER A 44 -9.95 -9.78 3.58
N GLY A 45 -11.14 -10.04 4.12
CA GLY A 45 -11.56 -9.69 5.47
C GLY A 45 -11.85 -8.20 5.65
N ARG A 46 -12.09 -7.82 6.91
CA ARG A 46 -12.34 -6.44 7.34
C ARG A 46 -11.38 -6.02 8.44
N ALA A 47 -10.93 -4.78 8.40
CA ALA A 47 -10.04 -4.25 9.41
C ALA A 47 -10.24 -2.76 9.65
N LYS A 48 -9.71 -2.31 10.79
CA LYS A 48 -9.73 -0.90 11.20
C LYS A 48 -8.30 -0.36 11.28
N PRO A 49 -7.78 0.28 10.22
CA PRO A 49 -6.54 1.05 10.29
C PRO A 49 -6.74 2.42 10.98
N CYS A 50 -5.64 3.00 11.41
CA CYS A 50 -5.52 4.38 11.87
C CYS A 50 -4.48 5.11 11.05
N PHE A 51 -4.81 6.33 10.59
CA PHE A 51 -3.93 7.25 9.87
C PHE A 51 -3.77 8.55 10.66
N GLY A 52 -2.57 9.09 10.69
CA GLY A 52 -2.21 10.33 11.39
C GLY A 52 -1.65 10.14 12.80
N GLY A 53 -1.65 8.92 13.36
CA GLY A 53 -1.20 8.64 14.73
C GLY A 53 -2.32 8.74 15.78
N GLU A 54 -2.29 7.89 16.81
CA GLU A 54 -3.35 7.85 17.85
C GLU A 54 -3.48 9.13 18.67
N GLU A 55 -2.35 9.84 18.88
CA GLU A 55 -2.32 11.10 19.63
C GLU A 55 -2.79 12.30 18.79
N ASN A 56 -2.95 12.13 17.47
CA ASN A 56 -3.39 13.20 16.59
C ASN A 56 -4.92 13.37 16.69
N PRO A 57 -5.44 14.55 17.08
CA PRO A 57 -6.88 14.78 17.17
C PRO A 57 -7.58 14.74 15.80
N GLY A 58 -6.84 14.95 14.71
CA GLY A 58 -7.32 14.85 13.33
C GLY A 58 -7.09 13.49 12.69
N ARG A 59 -6.76 12.44 13.47
CA ARG A 59 -6.54 11.10 12.93
C ARG A 59 -7.77 10.57 12.21
N VAL A 60 -7.55 9.73 11.21
CA VAL A 60 -8.60 9.05 10.45
C VAL A 60 -8.60 7.58 10.84
N GLU A 61 -9.73 7.12 11.33
CA GLU A 61 -10.02 5.71 11.56
C GLU A 61 -11.22 5.33 10.69
N THR A 62 -11.06 4.31 9.86
CA THR A 62 -12.14 3.82 9.00
C THR A 62 -12.15 2.30 8.98
N ILE A 63 -13.26 1.69 8.56
CA ILE A 63 -13.31 0.26 8.26
C ILE A 63 -12.97 0.09 6.79
N VAL A 64 -12.05 -0.82 6.51
CA VAL A 64 -11.68 -1.23 5.15
C VAL A 64 -12.06 -2.69 4.94
N GLU A 65 -12.50 -3.01 3.74
CA GLU A 65 -12.95 -4.34 3.36
C GLU A 65 -12.47 -4.76 1.98
N LYS A 66 -12.70 -6.02 1.63
CA LYS A 66 -12.24 -6.60 0.37
C LYS A 66 -12.68 -5.74 -0.82
N GLY A 67 -11.70 -5.35 -1.64
CA GLY A 67 -11.90 -4.51 -2.82
C GLY A 67 -11.54 -3.05 -2.59
N ASP A 68 -11.39 -2.61 -1.35
CA ASP A 68 -10.98 -1.25 -1.04
C ASP A 68 -9.52 -0.99 -1.40
N VAL A 69 -9.28 0.22 -1.92
CA VAL A 69 -7.96 0.77 -2.18
C VAL A 69 -7.74 1.98 -1.29
N ILE A 70 -6.59 2.00 -0.62
CA ILE A 70 -6.16 3.11 0.23
C ILE A 70 -4.90 3.68 -0.39
N ILE A 71 -4.90 4.99 -0.66
CA ILE A 71 -3.71 5.72 -1.06
C ILE A 71 -3.28 6.56 0.14
N ILE A 72 -2.10 6.26 0.67
CA ILE A 72 -1.54 6.95 1.83
C ILE A 72 -0.51 7.97 1.33
N PRO A 73 -0.74 9.27 1.53
CA PRO A 73 0.26 10.30 1.27
C PRO A 73 1.57 10.01 2.00
N VAL A 74 2.68 10.31 1.34
CA VAL A 74 4.01 10.27 1.97
C VAL A 74 4.00 11.06 3.28
N GLY A 75 4.67 10.54 4.31
CA GLY A 75 4.74 11.18 5.63
C GLY A 75 3.55 10.94 6.56
N ILE A 76 2.46 10.31 6.09
CA ILE A 76 1.33 10.00 6.98
C ILE A 76 1.64 8.75 7.80
N ALA A 77 1.73 8.93 9.11
CA ALA A 77 1.87 7.82 10.05
C ALA A 77 0.62 6.95 10.06
N HIS A 78 0.78 5.63 10.08
CA HIS A 78 -0.34 4.71 10.09
C HIS A 78 0.01 3.36 10.72
N ARG A 79 -1.03 2.64 11.15
CA ARG A 79 -0.95 1.24 11.59
C ARG A 79 -2.31 0.57 11.53
N LEU A 80 -2.31 -0.76 11.60
CA LEU A 80 -3.53 -1.50 11.87
C LEU A 80 -3.88 -1.45 13.37
N LEU A 81 -5.10 -1.02 13.70
CA LEU A 81 -5.64 -1.10 15.07
C LEU A 81 -6.28 -2.47 15.34
N GLN A 82 -7.10 -2.95 14.40
CA GLN A 82 -7.90 -4.16 14.60
C GLN A 82 -8.09 -4.95 13.31
N ASP A 83 -7.86 -6.26 13.37
CA ASP A 83 -8.41 -7.25 12.41
C ASP A 83 -9.78 -7.69 12.97
N LEU A 84 -10.86 -7.36 12.27
CA LEU A 84 -12.22 -7.50 12.80
C LEU A 84 -12.75 -8.93 12.72
N GLU A 85 -12.24 -9.73 11.78
CA GLU A 85 -12.79 -11.04 11.43
C GLU A 85 -11.78 -12.18 11.61
N GLY A 86 -10.50 -11.84 11.70
CA GLY A 86 -9.41 -12.81 11.72
C GLY A 86 -9.06 -13.26 10.31
N GLY A 87 -7.84 -12.96 9.88
CA GLY A 87 -7.36 -13.32 8.54
C GLY A 87 -7.49 -12.18 7.52
N PHE A 88 -7.55 -10.94 8.01
CA PHE A 88 -7.42 -9.77 7.15
C PHE A 88 -6.11 -9.83 6.34
N LEU A 89 -6.21 -9.57 5.05
CA LEU A 89 -5.10 -9.57 4.11
C LEU A 89 -5.21 -8.36 3.19
N MET A 90 -4.10 -7.66 3.02
CA MET A 90 -3.95 -6.63 2.00
C MET A 90 -2.56 -6.74 1.36
N VAL A 91 -2.42 -6.13 0.20
CA VAL A 91 -1.17 -6.04 -0.56
C VAL A 91 -0.83 -4.58 -0.72
N GLY A 92 0.39 -4.21 -0.31
CA GLY A 92 0.95 -2.89 -0.55
C GLY A 92 1.79 -2.86 -1.83
N VAL A 93 1.67 -1.77 -2.58
CA VAL A 93 2.55 -1.47 -3.70
C VAL A 93 3.34 -0.21 -3.37
N GLY A 94 4.66 -0.30 -3.51
CA GLY A 94 5.59 0.79 -3.27
C GLY A 94 7.02 0.34 -3.50
N THR A 95 7.91 1.33 -3.61
CA THR A 95 9.34 1.13 -3.83
C THR A 95 10.12 1.94 -2.81
N ASN A 96 11.27 1.44 -2.36
CA ASN A 96 12.13 2.14 -1.40
C ASN A 96 11.36 2.69 -0.20
N TRP A 97 10.92 1.80 0.70
CA TRP A 97 9.92 2.14 1.72
C TRP A 97 10.31 3.26 2.70
N GLY A 98 11.59 3.58 2.89
CA GLY A 98 12.04 4.65 3.79
C GLY A 98 11.29 4.72 5.12
N ILE A 99 11.08 3.56 5.76
CA ILE A 99 10.24 3.42 6.94
C ILE A 99 10.84 4.23 8.09
N CYS A 100 10.01 5.02 8.75
CA CYS A 100 10.37 5.79 9.93
C CYS A 100 9.35 5.55 11.04
N TYR A 101 9.82 5.69 12.28
CA TYR A 101 9.05 5.41 13.50
C TYR A 101 8.88 6.68 14.37
N GLY A 102 9.28 7.85 13.84
CA GLY A 102 9.16 9.13 14.54
C GLY A 102 10.28 9.36 15.55
N ARG A 103 11.45 8.76 15.34
CA ARG A 103 12.61 8.93 16.22
C ARG A 103 13.39 10.19 15.84
N ALA A 104 14.05 10.83 16.81
CA ALA A 104 14.80 12.06 16.59
C ALA A 104 15.94 11.91 15.56
N ASP A 105 16.52 10.72 15.43
CA ASP A 105 17.56 10.43 14.43
C ASP A 105 17.02 10.28 12.99
N GLU A 106 15.72 10.46 12.78
CA GLU A 106 15.04 10.34 11.48
C GLU A 106 14.64 11.70 10.88
N GLU A 107 14.94 12.83 11.54
CA GLU A 107 14.54 14.19 11.11
C GLU A 107 14.99 14.52 9.67
N ASP A 108 16.25 14.25 9.31
CA ASP A 108 16.77 14.47 7.95
C ASP A 108 16.00 13.71 6.86
N ARG A 109 15.35 12.59 7.22
CA ARG A 109 14.51 11.83 6.28
C ARG A 109 13.14 12.47 6.13
N MET A 110 12.62 13.07 7.20
CA MET A 110 11.35 13.80 7.15
C MET A 110 11.46 15.02 6.26
N GLU A 111 12.59 15.71 6.25
CA GLU A 111 12.79 16.88 5.39
C GLU A 111 12.69 16.56 3.89
N LYS A 112 12.99 15.30 3.50
CA LYS A 112 12.97 14.84 2.10
C LYS A 112 11.57 14.49 1.59
N ILE A 113 10.57 14.45 2.48
CA ILE A 113 9.17 14.15 2.11
C ILE A 113 8.68 15.15 1.05
N LYS A 114 9.08 16.42 1.16
CA LYS A 114 8.72 17.50 0.23
C LYS A 114 9.24 17.29 -1.20
N ASP A 115 10.26 16.44 -1.36
CA ASP A 115 10.91 16.18 -2.64
C ASP A 115 10.31 14.97 -3.37
N VAL A 116 9.33 14.28 -2.77
CA VAL A 116 8.69 13.10 -3.35
C VAL A 116 7.65 13.52 -4.38
N GLU A 117 7.89 13.16 -5.65
CA GLU A 117 6.96 13.46 -6.74
C GLU A 117 5.67 12.61 -6.66
N TRP A 118 4.54 13.23 -6.99
CA TRP A 118 3.27 12.52 -7.13
C TRP A 118 3.29 11.50 -8.29
N PHE A 119 2.38 10.53 -8.25
CA PHE A 119 2.25 9.50 -9.28
C PHE A 119 2.08 10.09 -10.69
N LYS A 120 2.85 9.57 -11.64
CA LYS A 120 2.75 9.91 -13.08
C LYS A 120 1.81 8.96 -13.84
N ARG A 121 1.52 7.79 -13.27
CA ARG A 121 0.67 6.73 -13.79
C ARG A 121 0.05 6.00 -12.60
N ASP A 122 -1.20 5.54 -12.74
CA ASP A 122 -1.87 4.83 -11.66
C ASP A 122 -1.29 3.43 -11.45
N THR A 123 -1.07 3.08 -10.19
CA THR A 123 -0.44 1.83 -9.80
C THR A 123 -1.36 0.62 -9.97
N ILE A 124 -2.68 0.82 -10.04
CA ILE A 124 -3.68 -0.24 -10.13
C ILE A 124 -4.29 -0.30 -11.53
N TYR A 125 -4.72 0.86 -12.05
CA TYR A 125 -5.48 0.97 -13.29
C TYR A 125 -4.68 1.58 -14.45
N GLU A 126 -3.38 1.77 -14.24
CA GLU A 126 -2.46 2.30 -15.25
C GLU A 126 -2.83 3.71 -15.73
N ASP A 127 -3.48 3.85 -16.88
CA ASP A 127 -3.68 5.15 -17.54
C ASP A 127 -4.90 5.92 -17.03
N ASP A 128 -5.76 5.30 -16.23
CA ASP A 128 -6.98 5.91 -15.70
C ASP A 128 -7.34 5.34 -14.32
N GLY A 129 -7.00 6.05 -13.24
CA GLY A 129 -7.22 5.54 -11.89
C GLY A 129 -7.13 6.58 -10.78
N PRO A 130 -7.43 6.18 -9.53
CA PRO A 130 -7.61 7.10 -8.40
C PRO A 130 -6.41 8.00 -8.12
N THR A 131 -5.17 7.52 -8.30
CA THR A 131 -3.97 8.35 -8.09
C THR A 131 -3.83 9.49 -9.11
N LEU A 132 -4.49 9.41 -10.27
CA LEU A 132 -4.48 10.48 -11.27
C LEU A 132 -5.58 11.53 -11.03
N HIS A 133 -6.66 11.15 -10.35
CA HIS A 133 -7.85 11.99 -10.12
C HIS A 133 -7.92 12.62 -8.73
N LEU A 134 -7.32 11.99 -7.72
CA LEU A 134 -7.40 12.40 -6.31
C LEU A 134 -6.28 13.36 -5.90
N ARG A 135 -5.77 14.18 -6.81
CA ARG A 135 -4.67 15.10 -6.48
C ARG A 135 -5.15 16.12 -5.43
N LEU A 136 -4.61 15.99 -4.21
CA LEU A 136 -4.74 16.93 -3.11
C LEU A 136 -3.83 18.15 -3.31
#